data_AF-A0AAV0LBN1-F1
#
_entry.id   AF-A0AAV0LBN1-F1
#
_cell.length_a   1.000
_cell.length_b   1.000
_cell.length_c   1.000
_cell.angle_alpha   90.00
_cell.angle_beta   90.00
_cell.angle_gamma   90.00
#
_symmetry.space_group_name_H-M   'P 1'
#
loop_
_entity.id
_entity.type
_entity.pdbx_description
1 polymer ?
#
loop_
_entity_poly.entity_id
_entity_poly.type
_entity_poly.pdbx_seq_one_letter_code
_entity_poly.pdbx_strand_id
1 'polypeptide(L)'
;MPSLPQNVKKPTESRHFFCPKSSFPPRLEDSPCPLSSSIYGHITHNSLTPISVARLSPAGATAMSSFRAAVFLLLLAVASAHDYHDALRKSILFFEGQRSGKLPPDQRVKWRRDSALRDGSTVGRDLTGGYYDAGDNIKFGFPMAFTTTLLSWSIIDFGRTMGPELKNAVKAVRWATDYLLKVTVDPGVVYVQVGDAFSDHNCWERPEDMDTLRTVYKIDRDHPGSDVAGETAAALAAASIVFRSRDPSYSALLLNRAVRVFEFADTHRGAYSSSLHAAVCPFYCDVNGYQDELLWGAAWLHKASRRRVYREYIIKNEVVLHAGDTINDFKQNADGFICSLLPGISHPQVQYSPGGLIFKAGGSNMQHVTSLSFLLVAYSNYLSHSNKAVPCGSHSASPALLRQLAKRQVIY
;
A
#
# COMPACT_ATOMS: atom_id res chain seq x y z
N MET A 1 18.51 -34.00 60.27
CA MET A 1 17.62 -33.95 59.09
C MET A 1 18.00 -32.75 58.23
N PRO A 2 17.97 -32.88 56.90
CA PRO A 2 18.94 -32.27 56.01
C PRO A 2 18.50 -30.94 55.39
N SER A 3 19.51 -30.26 54.85
CA SER A 3 19.50 -29.09 53.97
C SER A 3 18.57 -29.22 52.75
N LEU A 4 17.84 -28.14 52.43
CA LEU A 4 17.20 -27.92 51.13
C LEU A 4 17.83 -26.67 50.46
N PRO A 5 18.32 -26.78 49.21
CA PRO A 5 19.09 -25.74 48.56
C PRO A 5 18.22 -24.66 47.89
N GLN A 6 18.79 -23.46 47.82
CA GLN A 6 18.38 -22.40 46.90
C GLN A 6 18.52 -22.91 45.46
N ASN A 7 17.40 -22.99 44.72
CA ASN A 7 17.39 -23.00 43.26
C ASN A 7 15.99 -22.66 42.75
N VAL A 8 15.66 -21.36 42.77
CA VAL A 8 14.59 -20.85 41.90
C VAL A 8 15.20 -20.71 40.51
N LYS A 9 15.13 -21.79 39.72
CA LYS A 9 15.31 -21.69 38.27
C LYS A 9 14.25 -20.71 37.76
N LYS A 10 14.71 -19.59 37.16
CA LYS A 10 13.87 -18.81 36.25
C LYS A 10 13.25 -19.79 35.24
N PRO A 11 11.96 -19.68 34.91
CA PRO A 11 11.42 -20.46 33.81
C PRO A 11 12.17 -20.05 32.55
N THR A 12 12.90 -20.99 31.97
CA THR A 12 13.37 -20.90 30.60
C THR A 12 12.12 -20.72 29.74
N GLU A 13 11.92 -19.54 29.17
CA GLU A 13 10.96 -19.32 28.09
C GLU A 13 11.21 -20.40 27.03
N SER A 14 10.30 -21.35 26.94
CA SER A 14 10.26 -22.31 25.85
C SER A 14 10.03 -21.53 24.55
N ARG A 15 11.09 -21.37 23.76
CA ARG A 15 11.04 -20.87 22.37
C ARG A 15 10.36 -21.91 21.49
N HIS A 16 9.05 -22.05 21.63
CA HIS A 16 8.26 -22.84 20.70
C HIS A 16 7.41 -21.89 19.88
N PHE A 17 8.10 -21.23 18.94
CA PHE A 17 7.45 -20.77 17.72
C PHE A 17 6.99 -22.00 16.93
N PHE A 18 5.80 -21.93 16.35
CA PHE A 18 5.18 -23.05 15.64
C PHE A 18 5.84 -23.18 14.27
N CYS A 19 7.02 -23.79 14.26
CA CYS A 19 7.80 -24.04 13.05
C CYS A 19 8.04 -25.54 12.95
N PRO A 20 7.52 -26.21 11.91
CA PRO A 20 7.79 -27.63 11.71
C PRO A 20 9.30 -27.82 11.52
N LYS A 21 9.91 -28.73 12.28
CA LYS A 21 11.32 -29.08 12.11
C LYS A 21 11.53 -29.56 10.67
N SER A 22 12.45 -28.93 9.95
CA SER A 22 12.74 -29.22 8.55
C SER A 22 13.13 -30.70 8.33
N SER A 23 12.16 -31.53 7.95
CA SER A 23 12.42 -32.76 7.20
C SER A 23 12.08 -32.47 5.74
N PHE A 24 13.09 -32.25 4.91
CA PHE A 24 12.93 -32.08 3.47
C PHE A 24 12.22 -33.30 2.85
N PRO A 25 11.06 -33.16 2.18
CA PRO A 25 10.57 -34.20 1.29
C PRO A 25 11.14 -34.00 -0.13
N PRO A 26 11.30 -35.07 -0.93
CA PRO A 26 11.72 -34.93 -2.32
C PRO A 26 10.62 -34.26 -3.16
N ARG A 27 11.10 -33.58 -4.21
CA ARG A 27 10.33 -32.86 -5.25
C ARG A 27 9.13 -33.73 -5.72
N LEU A 28 7.91 -33.21 -5.58
CA LEU A 28 6.69 -33.82 -6.14
C LEU A 28 6.35 -33.12 -7.47
N GLU A 29 6.46 -33.89 -8.56
CA GLU A 29 5.81 -33.59 -9.84
C GLU A 29 4.28 -33.74 -9.72
N ASP A 30 3.58 -32.87 -10.44
CA ASP A 30 2.20 -32.92 -10.92
C ASP A 30 1.12 -33.56 -10.02
N SER A 31 0.31 -32.71 -9.38
CA SER A 31 -1.10 -32.98 -9.10
C SER A 31 -1.90 -31.67 -8.92
N PRO A 32 -3.12 -31.56 -9.47
CA PRO A 32 -3.88 -30.32 -9.53
C PRO A 32 -4.55 -29.99 -8.18
N CYS A 33 -4.55 -28.70 -7.81
CA CYS A 33 -5.31 -28.17 -6.68
C CYS A 33 -6.83 -28.33 -6.88
N PRO A 34 -7.60 -28.77 -5.87
CA PRO A 34 -9.05 -28.73 -5.93
C PRO A 34 -9.57 -27.31 -5.71
N LEU A 35 -10.41 -26.86 -6.65
CA LEU A 35 -11.23 -25.66 -6.57
C LEU A 35 -12.17 -25.75 -5.35
N SER A 36 -12.15 -24.71 -4.49
CA SER A 36 -13.15 -24.53 -3.44
C SER A 36 -14.46 -24.06 -4.08
N SER A 37 -15.47 -24.93 -3.99
CA SER A 37 -16.85 -24.69 -4.42
C SER A 37 -17.63 -23.88 -3.39
N SER A 38 -18.38 -22.92 -3.90
CA SER A 38 -19.48 -22.17 -3.29
C SER A 38 -20.42 -23.05 -2.45
N ILE A 39 -20.81 -22.58 -1.27
CA ILE A 39 -21.94 -23.10 -0.49
C ILE A 39 -23.05 -22.04 -0.49
N TYR A 40 -24.06 -22.27 -1.34
CA TYR A 40 -25.36 -21.61 -1.28
C TYR A 40 -26.21 -22.29 -0.21
N GLY A 41 -26.67 -21.52 0.78
CA GLY A 41 -27.71 -21.92 1.72
C GLY A 41 -29.00 -21.14 1.45
N HIS A 42 -30.02 -21.83 0.96
CA HIS A 42 -31.39 -21.34 0.85
C HIS A 42 -32.00 -21.11 2.24
N ILE A 43 -32.64 -19.96 2.46
CA ILE A 43 -33.63 -19.76 3.52
C ILE A 43 -34.91 -19.20 2.88
N THR A 44 -36.01 -19.88 3.16
CA THR A 44 -37.37 -19.66 2.66
C THR A 44 -38.12 -18.55 3.39
N HIS A 45 -39.09 -17.97 2.68
CA HIS A 45 -40.08 -16.96 3.09
C HIS A 45 -40.72 -17.17 4.48
N ASN A 46 -40.97 -16.05 5.17
CA ASN A 46 -42.21 -15.86 5.93
C ASN A 46 -42.65 -14.39 5.96
N SER A 47 -43.96 -14.23 5.83
CA SER A 47 -44.75 -13.02 5.61
C SER A 47 -45.08 -12.30 6.92
N LEU A 48 -45.11 -10.96 6.95
CA LEU A 48 -45.89 -10.17 7.92
C LEU A 48 -46.41 -8.85 7.31
N THR A 49 -47.48 -8.35 7.92
CA THR A 49 -48.64 -7.55 7.46
C THR A 49 -48.45 -6.01 7.43
N PRO A 50 -49.38 -5.24 6.82
CA PRO A 50 -49.29 -3.78 6.74
C PRO A 50 -49.70 -3.06 8.03
N ILE A 51 -48.99 -1.98 8.35
CA ILE A 51 -49.24 -1.09 9.49
C ILE A 51 -50.28 -0.02 9.11
N SER A 52 -51.29 0.12 9.96
CA SER A 52 -52.36 1.13 9.86
C SER A 52 -51.91 2.49 10.37
N VAL A 53 -52.38 3.56 9.71
CA VAL A 53 -52.10 4.96 10.01
C VAL A 53 -52.95 5.43 11.19
N ALA A 54 -52.33 5.82 12.30
CA ALA A 54 -52.99 6.47 13.41
C ALA A 54 -52.91 8.00 13.29
N ARG A 55 -54.06 8.68 13.44
CA ARG A 55 -54.20 10.14 13.48
C ARG A 55 -53.59 10.74 14.75
N LEU A 56 -52.97 11.90 14.60
CA LEU A 56 -52.52 12.77 15.69
C LEU A 56 -53.69 13.64 16.22
N SER A 57 -53.76 13.77 17.54
CA SER A 57 -54.46 14.86 18.24
C SER A 57 -53.44 15.72 19.01
N PRO A 58 -53.66 17.03 19.18
CA PRO A 58 -52.70 17.92 19.81
C PRO A 58 -52.99 18.11 21.31
N ALA A 59 -51.96 18.12 22.14
CA ALA A 59 -52.03 18.73 23.47
C ALA A 59 -50.64 19.23 23.87
N GLY A 60 -50.60 20.46 24.39
CA GLY A 60 -49.40 21.24 24.63
C GLY A 60 -48.66 20.92 25.93
N ALA A 61 -47.63 21.73 26.17
CA ALA A 61 -46.96 22.00 27.45
C ALA A 61 -45.85 21.05 27.93
N THR A 62 -44.78 20.86 27.14
CA THR A 62 -43.45 20.45 27.66
C THR A 62 -42.24 21.08 26.95
N ALA A 63 -42.45 22.01 26.02
CA ALA A 63 -41.45 22.43 25.02
C ALA A 63 -40.18 23.15 25.55
N MET A 64 -40.15 23.64 26.81
CA MET A 64 -39.00 24.38 27.32
C MET A 64 -37.92 23.53 28.02
N SER A 65 -38.26 22.34 28.53
CA SER A 65 -37.28 21.43 29.16
C SER A 65 -36.52 20.60 28.11
N SER A 66 -37.24 20.19 27.06
CA SER A 66 -36.71 19.44 25.92
C SER A 66 -35.79 20.27 25.03
N PHE A 67 -35.92 21.60 24.99
CA PHE A 67 -35.01 22.45 24.22
C PHE A 67 -33.61 22.56 24.85
N ARG A 68 -33.51 22.61 26.18
CA ARG A 68 -32.22 22.61 26.89
C ARG A 68 -31.52 21.26 26.82
N ALA A 69 -32.27 20.16 26.95
CA ALA A 69 -31.74 18.82 26.74
C ALA A 69 -31.32 18.58 25.27
N ALA A 70 -32.10 19.06 24.30
CA ALA A 70 -31.76 18.97 22.88
C ALA A 70 -30.53 19.81 22.54
N VAL A 71 -30.34 21.00 23.12
CA VAL A 71 -29.12 21.80 22.95
C VAL A 71 -27.93 21.17 23.67
N PHE A 72 -28.11 20.55 24.84
CA PHE A 72 -27.04 19.81 25.52
C PHE A 72 -26.65 18.52 24.77
N LEU A 73 -27.62 17.84 24.15
CA LEU A 73 -27.40 16.72 23.22
C LEU A 73 -26.82 17.17 21.88
N LEU A 74 -27.15 18.37 21.38
CA LEU A 74 -26.51 18.98 20.20
C LEU A 74 -25.07 19.40 20.50
N LEU A 75 -24.79 19.82 21.74
CA LEU A 75 -23.45 20.17 22.23
C LEU A 75 -22.61 18.94 22.58
N LEU A 76 -23.24 17.83 23.01
CA LEU A 76 -22.59 16.50 23.13
C LEU A 76 -22.42 15.81 21.76
N ALA A 77 -23.26 16.15 20.78
CA ALA A 77 -23.12 15.79 19.37
C ALA A 77 -22.23 16.76 18.58
N VAL A 78 -21.41 17.56 19.27
CA VAL A 78 -20.10 17.91 18.71
C VAL A 78 -19.36 16.58 18.59
N ALA A 79 -19.58 15.91 17.46
CA ALA A 79 -18.97 14.65 17.07
C ALA A 79 -17.52 14.69 17.57
N SER A 80 -17.10 13.69 18.35
CA SER A 80 -15.70 13.59 18.74
C SER A 80 -14.89 13.65 17.46
N ALA A 81 -14.27 14.79 17.18
CA ALA A 81 -13.57 14.99 15.94
C ALA A 81 -12.48 13.92 15.90
N HIS A 82 -12.48 13.09 14.86
CA HIS A 82 -11.46 12.06 14.73
C HIS A 82 -10.09 12.73 14.74
N ASP A 83 -9.20 12.25 15.60
CA ASP A 83 -7.85 12.78 15.71
C ASP A 83 -6.99 12.24 14.56
N TYR A 84 -7.04 12.93 13.41
CA TYR A 84 -6.23 12.57 12.24
C TYR A 84 -4.72 12.70 12.49
N HIS A 85 -4.31 13.50 13.49
CA HIS A 85 -2.89 13.62 13.84
C HIS A 85 -2.41 12.35 14.55
N ASP A 86 -3.19 11.83 15.50
CA ASP A 86 -2.91 10.54 16.15
C ASP A 86 -2.96 9.38 15.14
N ALA A 87 -3.95 9.36 14.24
CA ALA A 87 -4.05 8.37 13.17
C ALA A 87 -2.82 8.40 12.25
N LEU A 88 -2.40 9.60 11.80
CA LEU A 88 -1.19 9.76 10.99
C LEU A 88 0.07 9.31 11.74
N ARG A 89 0.22 9.70 13.01
CA ARG A 89 1.35 9.29 13.84
C ARG A 89 1.46 7.76 13.94
N LYS A 90 0.34 7.08 14.19
CA LYS A 90 0.29 5.61 14.26
C LYS A 90 0.55 4.96 12.91
N SER A 91 0.01 5.51 11.82
CA SER A 91 0.27 5.04 10.45
C SER A 91 1.76 5.14 10.08
N ILE A 92 2.45 6.22 10.46
CA ILE A 92 3.91 6.32 10.25
C ILE A 92 4.69 5.40 11.21
N LEU A 93 4.21 5.22 12.45
CA LEU A 93 4.83 4.31 13.41
C LEU A 93 4.76 2.84 12.97
N PHE A 94 3.71 2.44 12.24
CA PHE A 94 3.58 1.11 11.65
C PHE A 94 4.80 0.74 10.80
N PHE A 95 5.32 1.67 9.98
CA PHE A 95 6.53 1.42 9.19
C PHE A 95 7.76 1.11 10.05
N GLU A 96 7.91 1.73 11.22
CA GLU A 96 9.00 1.35 12.15
C GLU A 96 8.83 -0.08 12.68
N GLY A 97 7.58 -0.52 12.87
CA GLY A 97 7.23 -1.88 13.22
C GLY A 97 7.55 -2.91 12.13
N GLN A 98 7.64 -2.50 10.87
CA GLN A 98 7.92 -3.39 9.72
C GLN A 98 9.40 -3.45 9.33
N ARG A 99 10.30 -2.67 9.94
CA ARG A 99 11.70 -2.61 9.49
C ARG A 99 12.42 -3.95 9.62
N SER A 100 13.17 -4.35 8.60
CA SER A 100 14.10 -5.48 8.61
C SER A 100 15.55 -4.98 8.65
N GLY A 101 16.51 -5.77 9.16
CA GLY A 101 17.91 -5.36 9.25
C GLY A 101 18.27 -4.76 10.61
N LYS A 102 19.39 -4.03 10.66
CA LYS A 102 19.88 -3.37 11.87
C LYS A 102 19.10 -2.08 12.15
N LEU A 103 18.35 -2.05 13.23
CA LEU A 103 17.44 -0.95 13.54
C LEU A 103 18.20 0.30 14.01
N PRO A 104 17.72 1.51 13.68
CA PRO A 104 18.38 2.73 14.11
C PRO A 104 18.15 2.95 15.62
N PRO A 105 19.15 3.47 16.36
CA PRO A 105 19.06 3.62 17.81
C PRO A 105 17.95 4.59 18.25
N ASP A 106 17.54 5.51 17.37
CA ASP A 106 16.48 6.50 17.60
C ASP A 106 15.08 6.00 17.19
N GLN A 107 14.91 4.73 16.84
CA GLN A 107 13.59 4.15 16.56
C GLN A 107 12.65 4.28 17.77
N ARG A 108 11.37 4.61 17.51
CA ARG A 108 10.33 4.81 18.53
C ARG A 108 9.71 3.48 18.97
N VAL A 109 9.50 2.55 18.03
CA VAL A 109 9.02 1.18 18.34
C VAL A 109 10.07 0.40 19.14
N LYS A 110 9.73 -0.01 20.36
CA LYS A 110 10.68 -0.65 21.32
C LYS A 110 10.61 -2.17 21.40
N TRP A 111 9.57 -2.80 20.85
CA TRP A 111 9.38 -4.25 20.88
C TRP A 111 10.06 -4.98 19.70
N ARG A 112 10.53 -4.25 18.68
CA ARG A 112 11.34 -4.75 17.57
C ARG A 112 12.83 -4.69 17.89
N ARG A 113 13.63 -5.63 17.35
CA ARG A 113 15.11 -5.60 17.39
C ARG A 113 15.69 -5.93 16.02
N ASP A 114 17.02 -5.92 15.96
CA ASP A 114 17.77 -6.31 14.77
C ASP A 114 17.35 -7.69 14.27
N SER A 115 17.09 -7.80 12.98
CA SER A 115 16.70 -9.04 12.30
C SER A 115 17.34 -9.13 10.92
N ALA A 116 17.33 -10.30 10.29
CA ALA A 116 17.72 -10.47 8.88
C ALA A 116 19.13 -9.99 8.52
N LEU A 117 20.07 -10.01 9.47
CA LEU A 117 21.38 -9.37 9.34
C LEU A 117 22.30 -10.03 8.31
N ARG A 118 21.87 -11.13 7.67
CA ARG A 118 22.60 -11.88 6.65
C ARG A 118 21.91 -11.85 5.28
N ASP A 119 20.86 -11.05 5.11
CA ASP A 119 20.15 -10.91 3.83
C ASP A 119 21.13 -10.52 2.72
N GLY A 120 21.13 -11.30 1.64
CA GLY A 120 22.01 -11.08 0.49
C GLY A 120 23.37 -11.80 0.54
N SER A 121 23.73 -12.41 1.68
CA SER A 121 25.03 -13.07 1.83
C SER A 121 25.28 -14.19 0.81
N THR A 122 24.23 -14.93 0.42
CA THR A 122 24.30 -16.00 -0.59
C THR A 122 24.64 -15.52 -2.00
N VAL A 123 24.42 -14.24 -2.28
CA VAL A 123 24.75 -13.58 -3.57
C VAL A 123 25.90 -12.57 -3.44
N GLY A 124 26.58 -12.54 -2.29
CA GLY A 124 27.71 -11.63 -2.05
C GLY A 124 27.32 -10.15 -2.06
N ARG A 125 26.11 -9.80 -1.62
CA ARG A 125 25.61 -8.42 -1.51
C ARG A 125 25.02 -8.16 -0.13
N ASP A 126 25.10 -6.92 0.34
CA ASP A 126 24.33 -6.49 1.50
C ASP A 126 22.91 -6.15 1.04
N LEU A 127 21.96 -7.03 1.34
CA LEU A 127 20.54 -6.80 1.13
C LEU A 127 19.80 -6.63 2.47
N THR A 128 20.48 -6.26 3.55
CA THR A 128 19.83 -5.94 4.83
C THR A 128 19.09 -4.61 4.75
N GLY A 129 18.04 -4.42 5.58
CA GLY A 129 17.18 -3.25 5.51
C GLY A 129 15.83 -3.55 4.87
N GLY A 130 15.09 -2.49 4.55
CA GLY A 130 13.77 -2.57 3.92
C GLY A 130 12.67 -2.90 4.92
N TYR A 131 11.47 -3.15 4.40
CA TYR A 131 10.30 -3.51 5.19
C TYR A 131 9.92 -4.97 4.97
N TYR A 132 9.50 -5.64 6.02
CA TYR A 132 8.68 -6.84 5.89
C TYR A 132 7.31 -6.45 5.34
N ASP A 133 6.76 -7.30 4.49
CA ASP A 133 5.60 -6.97 3.67
C ASP A 133 4.32 -6.83 4.49
N ALA A 134 3.96 -7.86 5.25
CA ALA A 134 2.71 -7.90 6.01
C ALA A 134 2.94 -8.39 7.45
N GLY A 135 2.33 -9.53 7.81
CA GLY A 135 2.58 -10.23 9.07
C GLY A 135 3.68 -11.29 8.97
N ASP A 136 4.27 -11.44 7.79
CA ASP A 136 5.33 -12.38 7.45
C ASP A 136 6.72 -11.70 7.54
N ASN A 137 7.80 -12.48 7.39
CA ASN A 137 9.16 -11.95 7.39
C ASN A 137 9.79 -11.92 5.98
N ILE A 138 8.96 -11.88 4.94
CA ILE A 138 9.38 -11.73 3.56
C ILE A 138 9.53 -10.26 3.18
N LYS A 139 10.51 -9.99 2.31
CA LYS A 139 10.67 -8.68 1.65
C LYS A 139 10.28 -8.81 0.20
N PHE A 140 9.00 -8.57 -0.11
CA PHE A 140 8.53 -8.47 -1.48
C PHE A 140 8.84 -7.08 -2.04
N GLY A 141 9.68 -7.02 -3.07
CA GLY A 141 10.19 -5.76 -3.63
C GLY A 141 9.11 -4.94 -4.32
N PHE A 142 8.16 -5.59 -5.00
CA PHE A 142 7.10 -4.91 -5.75
C PHE A 142 6.15 -4.07 -4.86
N PRO A 143 5.45 -4.65 -3.86
CA PRO A 143 4.61 -3.87 -2.95
C PRO A 143 5.41 -2.88 -2.08
N MET A 144 6.67 -3.19 -1.75
CA MET A 144 7.54 -2.26 -1.02
C MET A 144 7.88 -1.01 -1.86
N ALA A 145 8.19 -1.19 -3.15
CA ALA A 145 8.41 -0.08 -4.07
C ALA A 145 7.14 0.76 -4.23
N PHE A 146 5.98 0.13 -4.46
CA PHE A 146 4.69 0.80 -4.54
C PHE A 146 4.38 1.65 -3.30
N THR A 147 4.58 1.05 -2.12
CA THR A 147 4.40 1.73 -0.83
C THR A 147 5.34 2.93 -0.69
N THR A 148 6.59 2.80 -1.16
CA THR A 148 7.58 3.88 -1.14
C THR A 148 7.17 5.04 -2.06
N THR A 149 6.62 4.73 -3.25
CA THR A 149 6.10 5.73 -4.17
C THR A 149 4.93 6.49 -3.56
N LEU A 150 3.95 5.80 -2.96
CA LEU A 150 2.80 6.44 -2.33
C LEU A 150 3.17 7.27 -1.09
N LEU A 151 4.07 6.78 -0.23
CA LEU A 151 4.60 7.58 0.90
C LEU A 151 5.29 8.85 0.39
N SER A 152 6.09 8.73 -0.68
CA SER A 152 6.76 9.88 -1.30
C SER A 152 5.75 10.86 -1.89
N TRP A 153 4.74 10.37 -2.62
CA TRP A 153 3.68 11.20 -3.18
C TRP A 153 2.91 11.94 -2.08
N SER A 154 2.56 11.25 -1.00
CA SER A 154 1.90 11.85 0.16
C SER A 154 2.71 13.01 0.75
N ILE A 155 4.03 12.86 0.90
CA ILE A 155 4.90 13.94 1.38
C ILE A 155 5.00 15.10 0.36
N ILE A 156 5.06 14.79 -0.94
CA ILE A 156 5.17 15.81 -1.99
C ILE A 156 3.94 16.71 -2.02
N ASP A 157 2.74 16.13 -1.97
CA ASP A 157 1.49 16.87 -2.13
C ASP A 157 0.95 17.41 -0.79
N PHE A 158 1.18 16.70 0.32
CA PHE A 158 0.58 16.99 1.63
C PHE A 158 1.58 17.20 2.76
N GLY A 159 2.89 17.20 2.50
CA GLY A 159 3.91 17.30 3.54
C GLY A 159 3.76 18.52 4.46
N ARG A 160 3.21 19.63 3.95
CA ARG A 160 2.95 20.85 4.74
C ARG A 160 1.87 20.66 5.81
N THR A 161 0.95 19.71 5.65
CA THR A 161 -0.14 19.45 6.59
C THR A 161 0.17 18.31 7.57
N MET A 162 1.32 17.63 7.42
CA MET A 162 1.72 16.51 8.28
C MET A 162 2.26 16.94 9.66
N GLY A 163 2.46 18.25 9.88
CA GLY A 163 2.97 18.78 11.14
C GLY A 163 4.28 18.10 11.58
N PRO A 164 4.43 17.71 12.86
CA PRO A 164 5.67 17.13 13.37
C PRO A 164 5.97 15.73 12.79
N GLU A 165 4.96 14.99 12.30
CA GLU A 165 5.16 13.66 11.73
C GLU A 165 5.84 13.68 10.34
N LEU A 166 5.93 14.85 9.69
CA LEU A 166 6.67 14.99 8.42
C LEU A 166 8.09 14.44 8.53
N LYS A 167 8.78 14.68 9.65
CA LYS A 167 10.16 14.19 9.86
C LYS A 167 10.20 12.66 9.89
N ASN A 168 9.22 12.03 10.52
CA ASN A 168 9.15 10.57 10.62
C ASN A 168 8.71 9.93 9.30
N ALA A 169 7.80 10.57 8.55
CA ALA A 169 7.43 10.14 7.21
C ALA A 169 8.63 10.19 6.25
N VAL A 170 9.44 11.26 6.30
CA VAL A 170 10.69 11.35 5.53
C VAL A 170 11.69 10.26 5.93
N LYS A 171 11.81 9.93 7.22
CA LYS A 171 12.63 8.80 7.68
C LYS A 171 12.11 7.45 7.16
N ALA A 172 10.79 7.27 7.08
CA ALA A 172 10.19 6.05 6.54
C ALA A 172 10.53 5.89 5.04
N VAL A 173 10.45 6.98 4.26
CA VAL A 173 10.87 6.96 2.84
C VAL A 173 12.38 6.71 2.71
N ARG A 174 13.22 7.31 3.56
CA ARG A 174 14.67 7.06 3.55
C ARG A 174 14.97 5.57 3.78
N TRP A 175 14.37 4.97 4.80
CA TRP A 175 14.59 3.56 5.12
C TRP A 175 14.28 2.62 3.94
N ALA A 176 13.17 2.89 3.24
CA ALA A 176 12.78 2.13 2.06
C ALA A 176 13.78 2.33 0.92
N THR A 177 14.13 3.60 0.64
CA THR A 177 15.02 3.94 -0.47
C THR A 177 16.47 3.51 -0.26
N ASP A 178 16.97 3.49 0.97
CA ASP A 178 18.28 2.93 1.30
C ASP A 178 18.33 1.44 0.89
N TYR A 179 17.25 0.70 1.13
CA TYR A 179 17.12 -0.69 0.68
C TYR A 179 16.94 -0.79 -0.84
N LEU A 180 16.10 0.05 -1.45
CA LEU A 180 15.92 0.07 -2.92
C LEU A 180 17.23 0.37 -3.67
N LEU A 181 18.13 1.17 -3.09
CA LEU A 181 19.49 1.39 -3.60
C LEU A 181 20.40 0.16 -3.46
N LYS A 182 20.22 -0.67 -2.43
CA LYS A 182 20.97 -1.93 -2.28
C LYS A 182 20.52 -2.97 -3.30
N VAL A 183 19.21 -3.15 -3.48
CA VAL A 183 18.67 -4.16 -4.41
C VAL A 183 18.88 -3.82 -5.89
N THR A 184 19.28 -2.60 -6.21
CA THR A 184 19.56 -2.15 -7.59
C THR A 184 21.04 -1.80 -7.78
N VAL A 185 21.92 -2.28 -6.89
CA VAL A 185 23.34 -1.91 -6.85
C VAL A 185 24.11 -2.37 -8.09
N ASP A 186 23.78 -3.56 -8.60
CA ASP A 186 24.44 -4.18 -9.74
C ASP A 186 23.77 -3.73 -11.05
N PRO A 187 24.52 -3.21 -12.04
CA PRO A 187 23.95 -2.84 -13.33
C PRO A 187 23.24 -4.01 -14.02
N GLY A 188 22.01 -3.78 -14.49
CA GLY A 188 21.22 -4.79 -15.20
C GLY A 188 20.63 -5.88 -14.31
N VAL A 189 20.69 -5.73 -12.98
CA VAL A 189 20.11 -6.65 -12.01
C VAL A 189 19.27 -5.88 -11.00
N VAL A 190 18.08 -6.41 -10.69
CA VAL A 190 17.26 -5.95 -9.58
C VAL A 190 16.92 -7.14 -8.67
N TYR A 191 17.28 -7.06 -7.40
CA TYR A 191 16.90 -8.06 -6.39
C TYR A 191 15.47 -7.78 -5.91
N VAL A 192 14.53 -8.64 -6.28
CA VAL A 192 13.09 -8.36 -6.15
C VAL A 192 12.48 -9.03 -4.92
N GLN A 193 13.14 -10.01 -4.32
CA GLN A 193 12.64 -10.67 -3.12
C GLN A 193 13.78 -11.23 -2.26
N VAL A 194 13.61 -11.14 -0.94
CA VAL A 194 14.44 -11.85 0.04
C VAL A 194 13.55 -12.60 1.02
N GLY A 195 13.69 -13.92 1.06
CA GLY A 195 12.79 -14.83 1.77
C GLY A 195 12.11 -15.81 0.84
N ASP A 196 12.09 -17.09 1.21
CA ASP A 196 11.22 -18.11 0.61
C ASP A 196 9.84 -18.05 1.28
N ALA A 197 8.83 -17.63 0.53
CA ALA A 197 7.51 -17.33 1.07
C ALA A 197 6.84 -18.56 1.70
N PHE A 198 6.98 -19.74 1.10
CA PHE A 198 6.39 -20.96 1.63
C PHE A 198 7.07 -21.41 2.93
N SER A 199 8.40 -21.35 3.01
CA SER A 199 9.14 -21.63 4.24
C SER A 199 8.75 -20.68 5.35
N ASP A 200 8.63 -19.39 5.06
CA ASP A 200 8.28 -18.35 6.03
C ASP A 200 6.85 -18.50 6.53
N HIS A 201 5.88 -18.67 5.63
CA HIS A 201 4.46 -18.77 5.99
C HIS A 201 4.10 -20.08 6.71
N ASN A 202 4.95 -21.10 6.60
CA ASN A 202 4.83 -22.34 7.37
C ASN A 202 5.37 -22.23 8.81
N CYS A 203 5.95 -21.09 9.19
CA CYS A 203 6.61 -20.89 10.48
C CYS A 203 6.12 -19.59 11.15
N TRP A 204 5.44 -19.73 12.28
CA TRP A 204 4.97 -18.55 13.03
C TRP A 204 6.03 -18.11 14.03
N GLU A 205 6.85 -17.13 13.64
CA GLU A 205 7.99 -16.67 14.44
C GLU A 205 8.24 -15.16 14.41
N ARG A 206 9.03 -14.69 15.38
CA ARG A 206 9.51 -13.31 15.39
C ARG A 206 10.63 -13.14 14.37
N PRO A 207 10.70 -12.01 13.63
CA PRO A 207 11.80 -11.75 12.71
C PRO A 207 13.18 -11.77 13.41
N GLU A 208 13.26 -11.43 14.70
CA GLU A 208 14.50 -11.46 15.48
C GLU A 208 15.05 -12.88 15.72
N ASP A 209 14.18 -13.89 15.69
CA ASP A 209 14.54 -15.29 15.94
C ASP A 209 14.54 -16.13 14.65
N MET A 210 14.25 -15.51 13.50
CA MET A 210 13.92 -16.27 12.29
C MET A 210 15.06 -17.14 11.78
N ASP A 211 14.73 -18.39 11.46
CA ASP A 211 15.64 -19.38 10.88
C ASP A 211 15.15 -19.98 9.54
N THR A 212 14.03 -19.47 9.02
CA THR A 212 13.47 -19.80 7.70
C THR A 212 14.43 -19.44 6.56
N LEU A 213 14.23 -20.07 5.40
CA LEU A 213 15.08 -19.85 4.23
C LEU A 213 14.94 -18.41 3.71
N ARG A 214 16.07 -17.70 3.67
CA ARG A 214 16.15 -16.31 3.17
C ARG A 214 16.68 -16.21 1.75
N THR A 215 16.11 -17.01 0.85
CA THR A 215 16.47 -17.08 -0.57
C THR A 215 16.35 -15.71 -1.23
N VAL A 216 17.31 -15.37 -2.09
CA VAL A 216 17.34 -14.11 -2.81
C VAL A 216 16.90 -14.36 -4.25
N TYR A 217 15.88 -13.64 -4.70
CA TYR A 217 15.40 -13.68 -6.08
C TYR A 217 15.69 -12.35 -6.77
N LYS A 218 15.98 -12.43 -8.07
CA LYS A 218 16.36 -11.29 -8.90
C LYS A 218 15.74 -11.39 -10.28
N ILE A 219 15.67 -10.25 -10.94
CA ILE A 219 15.45 -10.13 -12.37
C ILE A 219 16.73 -9.60 -13.03
N ASP A 220 16.93 -10.00 -14.27
CA ASP A 220 18.04 -9.58 -15.11
C ASP A 220 17.62 -9.57 -16.58
N ARG A 221 18.56 -9.39 -17.51
CA ARG A 221 18.28 -9.33 -18.94
C ARG A 221 17.59 -10.60 -19.45
N ASP A 222 17.97 -11.78 -18.92
CA ASP A 222 17.46 -13.07 -19.40
C ASP A 222 16.14 -13.45 -18.70
N HIS A 223 15.90 -12.85 -17.53
CA HIS A 223 14.69 -13.00 -16.73
C HIS A 223 14.10 -11.62 -16.40
N PRO A 224 13.44 -10.95 -17.36
CA PRO A 224 12.97 -9.57 -17.19
C PRO A 224 11.85 -9.43 -16.15
N GLY A 225 11.64 -8.20 -15.70
CA GLY A 225 10.60 -7.81 -14.74
C GLY A 225 10.34 -6.31 -14.75
N SER A 226 9.71 -5.84 -15.83
CA SER A 226 9.43 -4.42 -16.11
C SER A 226 8.45 -3.79 -15.12
N ASP A 227 7.54 -4.58 -14.58
CA ASP A 227 6.59 -4.21 -13.53
C ASP A 227 7.34 -3.76 -12.27
N VAL A 228 7.99 -4.70 -11.56
CA VAL A 228 8.72 -4.42 -10.32
C VAL A 228 9.90 -3.46 -10.53
N ALA A 229 10.57 -3.49 -11.68
CA ALA A 229 11.62 -2.53 -12.00
C ALA A 229 11.05 -1.13 -12.27
N GLY A 230 9.94 -1.02 -13.02
CA GLY A 230 9.24 0.23 -13.29
C GLY A 230 8.74 0.89 -12.01
N GLU A 231 8.13 0.12 -11.11
CA GLU A 231 7.69 0.61 -9.80
C GLU A 231 8.89 0.98 -8.90
N THR A 232 9.97 0.20 -8.91
CA THR A 232 11.21 0.57 -8.19
C THR A 232 11.79 1.88 -8.70
N ALA A 233 11.76 2.11 -10.02
CA ALA A 233 12.16 3.38 -10.61
C ALA A 233 11.22 4.54 -10.20
N ALA A 234 9.90 4.30 -10.19
CA ALA A 234 8.92 5.26 -9.70
C ALA A 234 9.19 5.67 -8.25
N ALA A 235 9.45 4.69 -7.38
CA ALA A 235 9.73 4.90 -5.96
C ALA A 235 10.97 5.77 -5.75
N LEU A 236 12.08 5.43 -6.41
CA LEU A 236 13.33 6.18 -6.34
C LEU A 236 13.17 7.60 -6.93
N ALA A 237 12.46 7.74 -8.05
CA ALA A 237 12.20 9.04 -8.68
C ALA A 237 11.33 9.93 -7.80
N ALA A 238 10.22 9.41 -7.24
CA ALA A 238 9.35 10.15 -6.33
C ALA A 238 10.10 10.57 -5.07
N ALA A 239 10.84 9.66 -4.45
CA ALA A 239 11.64 9.96 -3.26
C ALA A 239 12.73 11.00 -3.54
N SER A 240 13.33 11.03 -4.74
CA SER A 240 14.28 12.08 -5.11
C SER A 240 13.69 13.48 -4.97
N ILE A 241 12.39 13.66 -5.22
CA ILE A 241 11.69 14.94 -5.04
C ILE A 241 11.58 15.29 -3.56
N VAL A 242 11.24 14.30 -2.71
CA VAL A 242 11.16 14.48 -1.25
C VAL A 242 12.50 14.97 -0.70
N PHE A 243 13.62 14.39 -1.14
CA PHE A 243 14.95 14.74 -0.63
C PHE A 243 15.60 15.95 -1.32
N ARG A 244 15.03 16.49 -2.41
CA ARG A 244 15.68 17.52 -3.24
C ARG A 244 16.27 18.70 -2.46
N SER A 245 15.52 19.26 -1.52
CA SER A 245 15.97 20.37 -0.67
C SER A 245 16.51 19.93 0.69
N ARG A 246 16.32 18.66 1.07
CA ARG A 246 16.64 18.12 2.39
C ARG A 246 18.02 17.44 2.41
N ASP A 247 18.37 16.78 1.31
CA ASP A 247 19.63 16.10 1.06
C ASP A 247 19.85 16.02 -0.47
N PRO A 248 20.43 17.07 -1.08
CA PRO A 248 20.58 17.15 -2.53
C PRO A 248 21.45 16.03 -3.12
N SER A 249 22.49 15.59 -2.40
CA SER A 249 23.37 14.50 -2.83
C SER A 249 22.62 13.17 -2.89
N TYR A 250 21.86 12.86 -1.84
CA TYR A 250 21.02 11.67 -1.82
C TYR A 250 19.90 11.74 -2.87
N SER A 251 19.27 12.91 -3.04
CA SER A 251 18.29 13.15 -4.11
C SER A 251 18.85 12.84 -5.50
N ALA A 252 20.07 13.31 -5.80
CA ALA A 252 20.74 13.03 -7.07
C ALA A 252 21.07 11.53 -7.23
N LEU A 253 21.52 10.86 -6.17
CA LEU A 253 21.78 9.42 -6.16
C LEU A 253 20.50 8.63 -6.50
N LEU A 254 19.38 8.95 -5.83
CA LEU A 254 18.09 8.31 -6.07
C LEU A 254 17.62 8.52 -7.51
N LEU A 255 17.66 9.75 -8.01
CA LEU A 255 17.22 10.05 -9.37
C LEU A 255 18.09 9.34 -10.42
N ASN A 256 19.41 9.35 -10.24
CA ASN A 256 20.32 8.66 -11.16
C ASN A 256 20.09 7.14 -11.15
N ARG A 257 19.79 6.55 -9.98
CA ARG A 257 19.43 5.12 -9.92
C ARG A 257 18.09 4.86 -10.59
N ALA A 258 17.08 5.69 -10.33
CA ALA A 258 15.76 5.57 -10.95
C ALA A 258 15.84 5.54 -12.48
N VAL A 259 16.64 6.43 -13.08
CA VAL A 259 16.87 6.48 -14.53
C VAL A 259 17.40 5.13 -15.05
N ARG A 260 18.44 4.57 -14.42
CA ARG A 260 19.04 3.30 -14.84
C ARG A 260 18.10 2.10 -14.69
N VAL A 261 17.34 2.07 -13.59
CA VAL A 261 16.38 0.98 -13.34
C VAL A 261 15.23 1.05 -14.34
N PHE A 262 14.76 2.24 -14.68
CA PHE A 262 13.74 2.43 -15.71
C PHE A 262 14.24 2.05 -17.11
N GLU A 263 15.47 2.44 -17.45
CA GLU A 263 16.10 2.03 -18.72
C GLU A 263 16.16 0.50 -18.83
N PHE A 264 16.51 -0.20 -17.75
CA PHE A 264 16.46 -1.67 -17.70
C PHE A 264 15.03 -2.18 -17.90
N ALA A 265 14.05 -1.64 -17.17
CA ALA A 265 12.65 -2.05 -17.25
C ALA A 265 12.06 -1.90 -18.67
N ASP A 266 12.37 -0.80 -19.34
CA ASP A 266 11.86 -0.52 -20.69
C ASP A 266 12.59 -1.29 -21.79
N THR A 267 13.90 -1.55 -21.62
CA THR A 267 14.73 -2.27 -22.60
C THR A 267 14.48 -3.78 -22.55
N HIS A 268 14.26 -4.34 -21.37
CA HIS A 268 14.05 -5.77 -21.15
C HIS A 268 12.63 -6.01 -20.67
N ARG A 269 11.69 -6.07 -21.62
CA ARG A 269 10.25 -6.12 -21.33
C ARG A 269 9.76 -7.51 -20.92
N GLY A 270 9.06 -7.58 -19.80
CA GLY A 270 8.39 -8.79 -19.33
C GLY A 270 7.88 -8.67 -17.90
N ALA A 271 6.86 -9.45 -17.55
CA ALA A 271 6.36 -9.51 -16.18
C ALA A 271 7.31 -10.32 -15.29
N TYR A 272 7.66 -9.84 -14.10
CA TYR A 272 8.63 -10.53 -13.24
C TYR A 272 8.12 -11.92 -12.77
N SER A 273 6.81 -12.05 -12.63
CA SER A 273 6.14 -13.31 -12.28
C SER A 273 6.25 -14.36 -13.37
N SER A 274 6.63 -14.00 -14.61
CA SER A 274 6.81 -14.96 -15.71
C SER A 274 7.98 -15.90 -15.45
N SER A 275 9.09 -15.37 -14.94
CA SER A 275 10.30 -16.16 -14.62
C SER A 275 10.33 -16.60 -13.15
N LEU A 276 9.68 -15.85 -12.26
CA LEU A 276 9.70 -16.08 -10.81
C LEU A 276 8.38 -16.64 -10.26
N HIS A 277 7.50 -17.20 -11.10
CA HIS A 277 6.15 -17.63 -10.72
C HIS A 277 6.14 -18.44 -9.42
N ALA A 278 6.97 -19.47 -9.31
CA ALA A 278 7.02 -20.36 -8.15
C ALA A 278 7.46 -19.67 -6.83
N ALA A 279 8.09 -18.49 -6.92
CA ALA A 279 8.59 -17.75 -5.75
C ALA A 279 7.66 -16.61 -5.32
N VAL A 280 6.96 -15.99 -6.27
CA VAL A 280 6.18 -14.76 -6.07
C VAL A 280 4.67 -15.00 -6.10
N CYS A 281 4.22 -16.07 -6.75
CA CYS A 281 2.81 -16.46 -6.80
C CYS A 281 2.48 -17.52 -5.73
N PRO A 282 1.30 -17.45 -5.10
CA PRO A 282 0.16 -16.58 -5.42
C PRO A 282 0.16 -15.21 -4.73
N PHE A 283 1.29 -14.78 -4.14
CA PHE A 283 1.34 -13.59 -3.26
C PHE A 283 1.23 -12.26 -4.03
N TYR A 284 2.18 -11.99 -4.92
CA TYR A 284 2.25 -10.75 -5.70
C TYR A 284 2.46 -11.02 -7.18
N CYS A 285 1.62 -11.87 -7.77
CA CYS A 285 1.67 -12.10 -9.21
C CYS A 285 1.41 -10.80 -9.98
N ASP A 286 2.16 -10.58 -11.06
CA ASP A 286 1.63 -9.72 -12.12
C ASP A 286 0.40 -10.40 -12.75
N VAL A 287 -0.70 -9.64 -12.80
CA VAL A 287 -1.99 -10.05 -13.36
C VAL A 287 -2.52 -9.07 -14.40
N ASN A 288 -1.92 -7.87 -14.50
CA ASN A 288 -2.40 -6.79 -15.36
C ASN A 288 -1.37 -6.39 -16.43
N GLY A 289 -0.15 -6.92 -16.35
CA GLY A 289 0.97 -6.53 -17.19
C GLY A 289 1.88 -5.51 -16.50
N TYR A 290 2.90 -5.07 -17.22
CA TYR A 290 3.90 -4.08 -16.77
C TYR A 290 3.70 -2.69 -17.41
N GLN A 291 2.67 -2.58 -18.23
CA GLN A 291 2.36 -1.42 -19.07
C GLN A 291 2.12 -0.17 -18.23
N ASP A 292 1.34 -0.31 -17.16
CA ASP A 292 1.04 0.75 -16.22
C ASP A 292 2.27 1.16 -15.41
N GLU A 293 3.11 0.24 -14.95
CA GLU A 293 4.36 0.58 -14.25
C GLU A 293 5.35 1.34 -15.14
N LEU A 294 5.41 1.06 -16.45
CA LEU A 294 6.25 1.83 -17.38
C LEU A 294 5.73 3.27 -17.57
N LEU A 295 4.42 3.46 -17.70
CA LEU A 295 3.84 4.81 -17.78
C LEU A 295 3.98 5.56 -16.44
N TRP A 296 3.78 4.86 -15.33
CA TRP A 296 3.91 5.38 -13.97
C TRP A 296 5.34 5.79 -13.63
N GLY A 297 6.32 4.92 -13.90
CA GLY A 297 7.74 5.18 -13.75
C GLY A 297 8.18 6.37 -14.59
N ALA A 298 7.75 6.44 -15.86
CA ALA A 298 8.03 7.57 -16.73
C ALA A 298 7.42 8.88 -16.19
N ALA A 299 6.19 8.84 -15.65
CA ALA A 299 5.53 10.02 -15.08
C ALA A 299 6.30 10.58 -13.87
N TRP A 300 6.77 9.70 -12.97
CA TRP A 300 7.61 10.13 -11.84
C TRP A 300 8.98 10.63 -12.26
N LEU A 301 9.62 9.97 -13.22
CA LEU A 301 10.89 10.43 -13.78
C LEU A 301 10.75 11.78 -14.49
N HIS A 302 9.65 12.02 -15.20
CA HIS A 302 9.36 13.34 -15.77
C HIS A 302 9.16 14.38 -14.67
N LYS A 303 8.35 14.08 -13.65
CA LYS A 303 8.07 14.99 -12.52
C LYS A 303 9.35 15.33 -11.75
N ALA A 304 10.24 14.36 -11.56
CA ALA A 304 11.50 14.53 -10.84
C ALA A 304 12.58 15.23 -11.68
N SER A 305 12.83 14.78 -12.90
CA SER A 305 13.96 15.27 -13.71
C SER A 305 13.63 16.49 -14.57
N ARG A 306 12.33 16.72 -14.86
CA ARG A 306 11.84 17.66 -15.88
C ARG A 306 12.37 17.39 -17.30
N ARG A 307 12.98 16.22 -17.54
CA ARG A 307 13.46 15.83 -18.87
C ARG A 307 12.27 15.53 -19.79
N ARG A 308 12.33 16.07 -21.02
CA ARG A 308 11.28 15.92 -22.04
C ARG A 308 11.12 14.48 -22.52
N VAL A 309 12.22 13.72 -22.57
CA VAL A 309 12.24 12.32 -23.02
C VAL A 309 11.18 11.45 -22.32
N TYR A 310 10.95 11.64 -21.02
CA TYR A 310 9.94 10.86 -20.28
C TYR A 310 8.51 11.31 -20.60
N ARG A 311 8.29 12.60 -20.88
CA ARG A 311 6.98 13.07 -21.36
C ARG A 311 6.68 12.53 -22.76
N GLU A 312 7.68 12.54 -23.64
CA GLU A 312 7.58 11.98 -24.98
C GLU A 312 7.37 10.46 -24.94
N TYR A 313 8.03 9.77 -24.00
CA TYR A 313 7.80 8.36 -23.73
C TYR A 313 6.34 8.07 -23.38
N ILE A 314 5.76 8.84 -22.45
CA ILE A 314 4.35 8.68 -22.04
C ILE A 314 3.42 8.88 -23.24
N ILE A 315 3.60 9.97 -24.00
CA ILE A 315 2.77 10.26 -25.18
C ILE A 315 2.90 9.16 -26.24
N LYS A 316 4.12 8.67 -26.50
CA LYS A 316 4.35 7.63 -27.50
C LYS A 316 3.73 6.29 -27.11
N ASN A 317 3.76 5.97 -25.82
CA ASN A 317 3.39 4.65 -25.32
C ASN A 317 1.96 4.59 -24.76
N GLU A 318 1.22 5.70 -24.64
CA GLU A 318 -0.14 5.73 -24.09
C GLU A 318 -1.09 4.78 -24.85
N VAL A 319 -1.01 4.75 -26.18
CA VAL A 319 -1.83 3.86 -27.03
C VAL A 319 -1.27 2.44 -27.07
N VAL A 320 0.06 2.31 -27.16
CA VAL A 320 0.76 1.03 -27.39
C VAL A 320 0.75 0.14 -26.14
N LEU A 321 0.71 0.73 -24.96
CA LEU A 321 0.65 0.01 -23.69
C LEU A 321 -0.80 -0.20 -23.21
N HIS A 322 -1.78 -0.11 -24.11
CA HIS A 322 -3.20 -0.40 -23.85
C HIS A 322 -3.83 0.42 -22.72
N ALA A 323 -3.49 1.71 -22.59
CA ALA A 323 -4.27 2.65 -21.77
C ALA A 323 -5.58 3.11 -22.49
N GLY A 324 -6.24 2.20 -23.21
CA GLY A 324 -7.60 2.35 -23.78
C GLY A 324 -7.73 2.06 -25.28
N ASP A 325 -8.72 1.24 -25.66
CA ASP A 325 -9.17 0.99 -27.06
C ASP A 325 -9.89 2.20 -27.71
N THR A 326 -9.79 3.39 -27.12
CA THR A 326 -10.36 4.61 -27.67
C THR A 326 -9.38 5.75 -27.38
N ILE A 327 -9.19 6.63 -28.37
CA ILE A 327 -8.36 7.84 -28.27
C ILE A 327 -8.98 8.78 -27.22
N ASN A 328 -8.75 8.48 -25.95
CA ASN A 328 -9.21 9.27 -24.83
C ASN A 328 -7.97 9.70 -24.04
N ASP A 329 -7.67 11.00 -24.08
CA ASP A 329 -6.57 11.62 -23.32
C ASP A 329 -6.57 11.13 -21.86
N PHE A 330 -5.40 10.99 -21.21
CA PHE A 330 -5.26 10.64 -19.78
C PHE A 330 -6.26 11.37 -18.86
N LYS A 331 -6.59 12.61 -19.22
CA LYS A 331 -7.59 13.42 -18.53
C LYS A 331 -8.99 12.79 -18.57
N GLN A 332 -9.45 12.29 -19.72
CA GLN A 332 -10.77 11.68 -19.84
C GLN A 332 -10.87 10.39 -19.03
N ASN A 333 -9.82 9.55 -19.05
CA ASN A 333 -9.76 8.35 -18.23
C ASN A 333 -9.78 8.68 -16.73
N ALA A 334 -8.99 9.68 -16.32
CA ALA A 334 -8.98 10.15 -14.93
C ALA A 334 -10.34 10.75 -14.52
N ASP A 335 -10.94 11.58 -15.36
CA ASP A 335 -12.27 12.16 -15.11
C ASP A 335 -13.35 11.08 -15.01
N GLY A 336 -13.37 10.12 -15.95
CA GLY A 336 -14.31 9.01 -15.97
C GLY A 336 -14.19 8.13 -14.72
N PHE A 337 -12.95 7.84 -14.29
CA PHE A 337 -12.70 7.13 -13.04
C PHE A 337 -13.15 7.94 -11.82
N ILE A 338 -12.89 9.25 -11.76
CA ILE A 338 -13.35 10.10 -10.66
C ILE A 338 -14.89 10.16 -10.60
N CYS A 339 -15.55 10.18 -11.75
CA CYS A 339 -17.01 10.09 -11.81
C CYS A 339 -17.53 8.74 -11.30
N SER A 340 -16.84 7.63 -11.59
CA SER A 340 -17.25 6.31 -11.09
C SER A 340 -17.17 6.16 -9.58
N LEU A 341 -16.40 7.02 -8.90
CA LEU A 341 -16.33 7.08 -7.45
C LEU A 341 -17.47 7.88 -6.82
N LEU A 342 -18.29 8.62 -7.58
CA LEU A 342 -19.36 9.42 -6.98
C LEU A 342 -20.54 8.54 -6.53
N PRO A 343 -21.13 8.82 -5.35
CA PRO A 343 -22.29 8.07 -4.88
C PRO A 343 -23.50 8.29 -5.80
N GLY A 344 -24.23 7.21 -6.09
CA GLY A 344 -25.40 7.22 -6.98
C GLY A 344 -25.08 6.96 -8.45
N ILE A 345 -23.80 6.94 -8.84
CA ILE A 345 -23.36 6.49 -10.17
C ILE A 345 -23.01 5.01 -10.08
N SER A 346 -23.75 4.16 -10.82
CA SER A 346 -23.46 2.73 -10.87
C SER A 346 -22.22 2.47 -11.72
N HIS A 347 -21.24 1.75 -11.18
CA HIS A 347 -20.05 1.34 -11.91
C HIS A 347 -19.69 -0.12 -11.61
N PRO A 348 -19.28 -0.93 -12.62
CA PRO A 348 -18.99 -2.35 -12.40
C PRO A 348 -17.88 -2.62 -11.38
N GLN A 349 -16.90 -1.71 -11.29
CA GLN A 349 -15.69 -1.89 -10.47
C GLN A 349 -15.77 -1.26 -9.09
N VAL A 350 -16.75 -0.39 -8.81
CA VAL A 350 -16.83 0.38 -7.57
C VAL A 350 -18.27 0.35 -7.05
N GLN A 351 -18.43 -0.07 -5.81
CA GLN A 351 -19.73 -0.19 -5.14
C GLN A 351 -19.71 0.58 -3.82
N TYR A 352 -20.91 0.85 -3.30
CA TYR A 352 -21.09 1.45 -1.99
C TYR A 352 -21.79 0.48 -1.06
N SER A 353 -21.25 0.29 0.14
CA SER A 353 -21.94 -0.47 1.18
C SER A 353 -23.18 0.29 1.62
N PRO A 354 -24.16 -0.38 2.28
CA PRO A 354 -25.30 0.33 2.88
C PRO A 354 -24.90 1.44 3.85
N GLY A 355 -23.72 1.32 4.48
CA GLY A 355 -23.14 2.33 5.37
C GLY A 355 -22.38 3.46 4.67
N GLY A 356 -22.28 3.44 3.33
CA GLY A 356 -21.60 4.48 2.54
C GLY A 356 -20.10 4.30 2.35
N LEU A 357 -19.55 3.11 2.63
CA LEU A 357 -18.15 2.76 2.34
C LEU A 357 -17.99 2.44 0.86
N ILE A 358 -17.02 3.07 0.20
CA ILE A 358 -16.58 2.72 -1.16
C ILE A 358 -15.87 1.38 -1.08
N PHE A 359 -16.42 0.34 -1.68
CA PHE A 359 -15.77 -0.97 -1.69
C PHE A 359 -15.70 -1.55 -3.11
N LYS A 360 -14.65 -2.31 -3.35
CA LYS A 360 -14.46 -3.12 -4.54
C LYS A 360 -14.46 -4.56 -4.08
N ALA A 361 -15.33 -5.40 -4.65
CA ALA A 361 -15.43 -6.80 -4.26
C ALA A 361 -14.07 -7.50 -4.39
N GLY A 362 -13.68 -8.26 -3.36
CA GLY A 362 -12.39 -8.94 -3.26
C GLY A 362 -11.79 -8.90 -1.86
N GLY A 363 -10.53 -9.30 -1.75
CA GLY A 363 -9.73 -9.15 -0.53
C GLY A 363 -9.32 -7.69 -0.26
N SER A 364 -8.81 -7.42 0.95
CA SER A 364 -8.17 -6.14 1.31
C SER A 364 -9.02 -4.88 1.11
N ASN A 365 -10.33 -4.95 1.35
CA ASN A 365 -11.30 -3.87 1.09
C ASN A 365 -10.87 -2.49 1.64
N MET A 366 -10.34 -2.42 2.86
CA MET A 366 -9.89 -1.14 3.44
C MET A 366 -8.64 -0.54 2.77
N GLN A 367 -7.80 -1.36 2.13
CA GLN A 367 -6.68 -0.84 1.31
C GLN A 367 -7.20 -0.14 0.06
N HIS A 368 -8.25 -0.67 -0.57
CA HIS A 368 -8.91 0.02 -1.68
C HIS A 368 -9.57 1.31 -1.23
N VAL A 369 -10.33 1.30 -0.11
CA VAL A 369 -10.95 2.51 0.46
C VAL A 369 -9.92 3.62 0.68
N THR A 370 -8.82 3.30 1.35
CA THR A 370 -7.77 4.27 1.70
C THR A 370 -7.05 4.80 0.46
N SER A 371 -6.75 3.93 -0.52
CA SER A 371 -6.12 4.34 -1.78
C SER A 371 -7.03 5.24 -2.63
N LEU A 372 -8.32 4.89 -2.75
CA LEU A 372 -9.31 5.71 -3.45
C LEU A 372 -9.53 7.04 -2.73
N SER A 373 -9.55 7.05 -1.40
CA SER A 373 -9.64 8.29 -0.61
C SER A 373 -8.45 9.21 -0.87
N PHE A 374 -7.23 8.66 -0.92
CA PHE A 374 -6.04 9.41 -1.27
C PHE A 374 -6.14 10.02 -2.68
N LEU A 375 -6.54 9.22 -3.68
CA LEU A 375 -6.73 9.69 -5.06
C LEU A 375 -7.79 10.79 -5.16
N LEU A 376 -8.92 10.67 -4.44
CA LEU A 376 -9.95 11.71 -4.38
C LEU A 376 -9.39 13.05 -3.88
N VAL A 377 -8.58 13.03 -2.81
CA VAL A 377 -7.95 14.25 -2.29
C VAL A 377 -6.90 14.79 -3.26
N ALA A 378 -6.04 13.95 -3.81
CA ALA A 378 -5.01 14.36 -4.77
C ALA A 378 -5.64 15.01 -6.02
N TYR A 379 -6.67 14.38 -6.59
CA TYR A 379 -7.39 14.92 -7.74
C TYR A 379 -8.16 16.20 -7.40
N SER A 380 -8.75 16.29 -6.20
CA SER A 380 -9.40 17.52 -5.73
C SER A 380 -8.44 18.72 -5.70
N ASN A 381 -7.17 18.50 -5.33
CA ASN A 381 -6.15 19.53 -5.33
C ASN A 381 -5.84 19.96 -6.76
N TYR A 382 -5.66 19.03 -7.69
CA TYR A 382 -5.45 19.34 -9.10
C TYR A 382 -6.61 20.18 -9.70
N LEU A 383 -7.85 19.77 -9.43
CA LEU A 383 -9.04 20.50 -9.87
C LEU A 383 -9.13 21.90 -9.22
N SER A 384 -8.77 22.03 -7.94
CA SER A 384 -8.73 23.33 -7.25
C SER A 384 -7.70 24.27 -7.89
N HIS A 385 -6.50 23.79 -8.18
CA HIS A 385 -5.44 24.60 -8.81
C HIS A 385 -5.77 25.02 -10.24
N SER A 386 -6.52 24.19 -10.97
CA SER A 386 -6.95 24.48 -12.33
C SER A 386 -8.29 25.24 -12.41
N ASN A 387 -8.93 25.52 -11.26
CA ASN A 387 -10.27 26.11 -11.16
C ASN A 387 -11.31 25.36 -12.02
N LYS A 388 -11.30 24.02 -11.95
CA LYS A 388 -12.20 23.14 -12.71
C LYS A 388 -13.01 22.23 -11.80
N ALA A 389 -14.09 21.70 -12.36
CA ALA A 389 -14.84 20.56 -11.85
C ALA A 389 -15.02 19.55 -12.99
N VAL A 390 -15.24 18.28 -12.65
CA VAL A 390 -15.49 17.23 -13.65
C VAL A 390 -16.99 17.07 -13.88
N PRO A 391 -17.48 17.16 -15.13
CA PRO A 391 -18.86 16.84 -15.45
C PRO A 391 -19.07 15.32 -15.45
N CYS A 392 -20.02 14.83 -14.64
CA CYS A 392 -20.33 13.42 -14.46
C CYS A 392 -21.81 13.15 -14.78
N GLY A 393 -22.23 13.46 -16.01
CA GLY A 393 -23.64 13.41 -16.43
C GLY A 393 -24.48 14.48 -15.73
N SER A 394 -25.49 14.06 -14.96
CA SER A 394 -26.32 14.96 -14.12
C SER A 394 -25.60 15.44 -12.85
N HIS A 395 -24.44 14.87 -12.53
CA HIS A 395 -23.63 15.22 -11.37
C HIS A 395 -22.38 16.02 -11.77
N SER A 396 -21.74 16.67 -10.80
CA SER A 396 -20.43 17.27 -10.98
C SER A 396 -19.50 16.93 -9.82
N ALA A 397 -18.33 16.39 -10.15
CA ALA A 397 -17.25 16.16 -9.20
C ALA A 397 -16.49 17.48 -8.97
N SER A 398 -16.99 18.27 -8.02
CA SER A 398 -16.32 19.49 -7.56
C SER A 398 -15.19 19.15 -6.56
N PRO A 399 -14.14 20.00 -6.44
CA PRO A 399 -13.10 19.79 -5.44
C PRO A 399 -13.61 19.64 -4.00
N ALA A 400 -14.64 20.41 -3.63
CA ALA A 400 -15.26 20.33 -2.31
C ALA A 400 -15.95 18.97 -2.09
N LEU A 401 -16.68 18.47 -3.09
CA LEU A 401 -17.34 17.18 -3.03
C LEU A 401 -16.33 16.03 -2.90
N LEU A 402 -15.26 16.04 -3.69
CA LEU A 402 -14.22 14.99 -3.62
C LEU A 402 -13.53 14.97 -2.25
N ARG A 403 -13.21 16.13 -1.68
CA ARG A 403 -12.66 16.23 -0.31
C ARG A 403 -13.64 15.73 0.75
N GLN A 404 -14.92 16.07 0.62
CA GLN A 404 -15.96 15.61 1.55
C GLN A 404 -16.12 14.08 1.46
N LEU A 405 -16.10 13.54 0.25
CA LEU A 405 -16.20 12.09 0.03
C LEU A 405 -15.01 11.37 0.65
N ALA A 406 -13.79 11.80 0.35
CA ALA A 406 -12.58 11.24 0.97
C ALA A 406 -12.62 11.33 2.50
N LYS A 407 -13.06 12.46 3.06
CA LYS A 407 -13.23 12.61 4.50
C LYS A 407 -14.20 11.58 5.09
N ARG A 408 -15.32 11.31 4.43
CA ARG A 408 -16.28 10.28 4.86
C ARG A 408 -15.65 8.90 4.87
N GLN A 409 -14.86 8.56 3.85
CA GLN A 409 -14.19 7.28 3.75
C GLN A 409 -13.08 7.08 4.80
N VAL A 410 -12.40 8.14 5.22
CA VAL A 410 -11.39 8.09 6.29
C VAL A 410 -12.02 8.06 7.69
N ILE A 411 -13.25 8.57 7.83
CA ILE A 411 -14.02 8.51 9.08
C ILE A 411 -14.62 7.12 9.32
N TYR A 412 -15.09 6.48 8.24
CA TYR A 412 -15.59 5.11 8.27
C TYR A 412 -14.49 4.15 8.72
#